data_AF-A0A971YVJ4-F1
#
_entry.id   AF-A0A971YVJ4-F1
#
_cell.length_a   1.000
_cell.length_b   1.000
_cell.length_c   1.000
_cell.angle_alpha   90.00
_cell.angle_beta   90.00
_cell.angle_gamma   90.00
#
_symmetry.space_group_name_H-M   'P 1'
#
loop_
_entity.id
_entity.type
_entity.pdbx_description
1 polymer ?
#
loop_
_entity_poly.entity_id
_entity_poly.type
_entity_poly.pdbx_seq_one_letter_code
_entity_poly.pdbx_strand_id
1 'polypeptide(L)' 'MTERAKVATALLGRNKLDVAMELTRLYYGERLVGDIKEIQDVFTKFYAVVDLVGRLDADDLAQLVPKDLAKLWQIRR' A
#
# COMPACT_ATOMS: atom_id res chain seq x y z
N MET A 1 0.11 -4.93 -29.11
CA MET A 1 0.61 -5.27 -27.76
C MET A 1 -0.14 -4.41 -26.75
N THR A 2 -0.85 -5.10 -25.86
CA THR A 2 -2.11 -4.68 -25.24
C THR A 2 -1.90 -3.70 -24.09
N GLU A 3 -2.70 -2.64 -24.06
CA GLU A 3 -2.74 -1.56 -23.04
C GLU A 3 -2.74 -2.06 -21.59
N ARG A 4 -3.24 -3.28 -21.35
CA ARG A 4 -3.18 -4.01 -20.08
C ARG A 4 -1.76 -4.27 -19.56
N ALA A 5 -0.78 -4.49 -20.45
CA ALA A 5 0.61 -4.66 -20.06
C ALA A 5 1.22 -3.35 -19.54
N LYS A 6 0.88 -2.20 -20.15
CA LYS A 6 1.31 -0.87 -19.68
C LYS A 6 0.75 -0.54 -18.29
N VAL A 7 -0.52 -0.87 -18.06
CA VAL A 7 -1.18 -0.67 -16.75
C VAL A 7 -0.56 -1.57 -15.67
N ALA A 8 -0.26 -2.84 -16.01
CA ALA A 8 0.43 -3.75 -15.10
C ALA A 8 1.85 -3.29 -14.76
N THR A 9 2.62 -2.77 -15.73
CA THR A 9 3.95 -2.19 -15.49
C THR A 9 3.88 -0.89 -14.67
N ALA A 10 2.85 -0.06 -14.88
CA ALA A 10 2.65 1.16 -14.10
C ALA A 10 2.23 0.87 -12.64
N LEU A 11 1.52 -0.23 -12.39
CA LEU A 11 1.14 -0.68 -11.05
C LEU A 11 2.28 -1.42 -10.32
N LEU A 12 3.03 -2.26 -11.04
CA LEU A 12 4.17 -3.02 -10.49
C LEU A 12 5.45 -2.17 -10.35
N GLY A 13 5.49 -0.99 -10.98
CA GLY A 13 6.66 -0.10 -11.01
C GLY A 13 6.57 1.10 -10.05
N ARG A 14 5.55 1.20 -9.19
CA ARG A 14 5.50 2.30 -8.22
C ARG A 14 6.61 2.15 -7.19
N ASN A 15 7.46 3.16 -7.09
CA ASN A 15 8.53 3.21 -6.11
C ASN A 15 7.94 3.07 -4.69
N LYS A 16 8.50 2.18 -3.88
CA LYS A 16 8.06 1.94 -2.49
C LYS A 16 8.00 3.25 -1.68
N LEU A 17 8.91 4.17 -1.97
CA LEU A 17 8.96 5.51 -1.39
C LEU A 17 7.69 6.31 -1.72
N ASP A 18 7.30 6.35 -3.00
CA ASP A 18 6.15 7.13 -3.46
C ASP A 18 4.85 6.59 -2.86
N VAL A 19 4.71 5.26 -2.79
CA VAL A 19 3.55 4.62 -2.18
C VAL A 19 3.49 4.93 -0.68
N ALA A 20 4.60 4.81 0.04
CA ALA A 20 4.66 5.14 1.47
C ALA A 20 4.33 6.63 1.72
N MET A 21 4.80 7.54 0.87
CA MET A 21 4.46 8.96 0.94
C MET A 21 2.98 9.22 0.71
N GLU A 22 2.37 8.59 -0.30
CA GLU A 22 0.95 8.73 -0.59
C GLU A 22 0.08 8.22 0.56
N LEU A 23 0.42 7.05 1.13
CA LEU A 23 -0.25 6.51 2.32
C LEU A 23 -0.13 7.44 3.53
N THR A 24 1.05 8.02 3.75
CA THR A 24 1.27 9.00 4.83
C THR A 24 0.41 10.24 4.63
N ARG A 25 0.33 10.76 3.40
CA ARG A 25 -0.54 11.90 3.07
C ARG A 25 -2.02 11.57 3.27
N LEU A 26 -2.46 10.38 2.87
CA LEU A 26 -3.85 9.94 3.07
C LEU A 26 -4.19 9.81 4.56
N TYR A 27 -3.28 9.24 5.35
CA TYR A 27 -3.47 9.10 6.80
C TYR A 27 -3.66 10.45 7.50
N TYR A 28 -2.91 11.47 7.08
CA TYR A 28 -2.99 12.83 7.62
C TYR A 28 -3.94 13.77 6.88
N GLY A 29 -4.61 13.32 5.82
CA GLY A 29 -5.44 14.19 4.97
C GLY A 29 -6.52 14.95 5.73
N GLU A 30 -7.05 14.37 6.81
CA GLU A 30 -8.04 14.99 7.71
C GLU A 30 -7.57 15.08 9.17
N ARG A 31 -6.31 14.68 9.45
CA ARG A 31 -5.78 14.65 10.82
C ARG A 31 -4.83 15.82 11.06
N LEU A 32 -4.99 16.46 12.21
CA LEU A 32 -4.02 17.45 12.67
C LEU A 32 -2.70 16.74 13.00
N VAL A 33 -1.61 17.26 12.43
CA VAL A 33 -0.25 16.79 12.72
C VAL A 33 0.26 17.55 13.94
N GLY A 34 0.48 16.83 15.05
CA GLY A 34 0.98 17.42 16.28
C GLY A 34 2.51 17.52 16.36
N ASP A 35 3.23 16.61 15.68
CA ASP A 35 4.69 16.49 15.74
C ASP A 35 5.25 15.87 14.45
N ILE A 36 6.40 16.37 13.99
CA ILE A 36 7.16 15.81 12.85
C ILE A 36 7.58 14.37 13.14
N LYS A 37 7.92 14.04 14.40
CA LYS A 37 8.29 12.67 14.78
C LYS A 37 7.14 11.69 14.50
N GLU A 38 5.90 12.12 14.71
CA GLU A 38 4.72 11.30 14.43
C GLU A 38 4.61 10.97 12.94
N ILE A 39 4.87 11.97 12.07
CA ILE A 39 4.89 11.77 10.61
C ILE A 39 5.97 10.76 10.23
N GLN A 40 7.17 10.87 10.80
CA GLN A 40 8.28 9.95 10.54
C GLN A 40 7.94 8.51 10.97
N ASP A 41 7.31 8.37 12.15
CA ASP A 41 6.90 7.07 12.67
C ASP A 41 5.83 6.43 11.77
N VAL A 42 4.84 7.21 11.32
CA VAL A 42 3.79 6.74 10.40
C VAL A 42 4.34 6.40 9.02
N PHE A 43 5.19 7.26 8.46
CA PHE A 43 5.85 7.01 7.18
C PHE A 43 6.67 5.72 7.22
N THR A 44 7.50 5.54 8.26
CA THR A 44 8.33 4.34 8.43
C THR A 44 7.48 3.08 8.48
N LYS A 45 6.34 3.11 9.19
CA LYS A 45 5.40 1.99 9.23
C LYS A 45 4.84 1.65 7.86
N PHE A 46 4.39 2.65 7.10
CA PHE A 46 3.87 2.40 5.75
C PHE A 46 4.96 1.91 4.80
N TYR A 47 6.17 2.45 4.87
CA TYR A 47 7.29 1.97 4.07
C TYR A 47 7.61 0.51 4.35
N ALA A 48 7.65 0.10 5.62
CA ALA A 48 7.89 -1.29 6.00
C ALA A 48 6.79 -2.23 5.49
N VAL A 49 5.52 -1.79 5.53
CA VAL A 49 4.39 -2.57 4.97
C VAL A 49 4.54 -2.72 3.45
N VAL A 50 4.82 -1.63 2.73
CA VAL A 50 4.99 -1.67 1.27
C VAL A 50 6.19 -2.55 0.88
N ASP A 51 7.29 -2.47 1.63
CA ASP A 51 8.46 -3.32 1.41
C ASP A 51 8.15 -4.80 1.64
N LEU A 52 7.39 -5.12 2.69
CA LEU A 52 6.95 -6.48 2.98
C LEU A 52 6.02 -7.01 1.87
N VAL A 53 5.00 -6.25 1.48
CA VAL A 53 4.06 -6.62 0.40
C VAL A 53 4.79 -6.86 -0.92
N GLY A 54 5.81 -6.05 -1.23
CA GLY A 54 6.62 -6.24 -2.43
C GLY A 54 7.51 -7.49 -2.42
N ARG A 55 7.61 -8.21 -1.29
CA ARG A 55 8.38 -9.46 -1.14
C ARG A 55 7.49 -10.70 -1.01
N LEU A 56 6.23 -10.53 -0.65
CA LEU A 56 5.26 -11.62 -0.48
C LEU A 56 4.60 -11.97 -1.80
N ASP A 57 4.26 -13.25 -1.97
CA ASP A 57 3.39 -13.68 -3.05
C ASP A 57 1.91 -13.42 -2.71
N ALA A 58 1.03 -13.68 -3.68
CA ALA A 58 -0.39 -13.40 -3.53
C ALA A 58 -1.07 -14.26 -2.44
N ASP A 59 -0.55 -15.47 -2.21
CA ASP A 59 -1.13 -16.43 -1.27
C ASP A 59 -0.71 -16.06 0.17
N ASP A 60 0.53 -15.62 0.36
CA ASP A 60 1.02 -15.07 1.62
C ASP A 60 0.32 -13.76 1.98
N LEU A 61 0.11 -12.89 0.98
CA LEU A 61 -0.59 -11.63 1.20
C LEU A 61 -2.04 -11.85 1.64
N ALA A 62 -2.72 -12.85 1.07
CA ALA A 62 -4.10 -13.18 1.40
C ALA A 62 -4.28 -13.58 2.88
N GLN A 63 -3.23 -14.11 3.53
CA GLN A 63 -3.26 -14.47 4.95
C GLN A 63 -3.12 -13.26 5.88
N LEU A 64 -2.50 -12.18 5.41
CA LEU A 64 -2.29 -10.95 6.18
C LEU A 64 -3.44 -9.95 6.07
N VAL A 65 -4.31 -10.10 5.06
CA VAL A 65 -5.48 -9.25 4.89
C VAL A 65 -6.54 -9.62 5.93
N PRO A 66 -7.04 -8.67 6.73
CA PRO A 66 -8.17 -8.91 7.63
C PRO A 66 -9.35 -9.55 6.89
N LYS A 67 -9.94 -10.60 7.46
CA LYS A 67 -11.01 -11.40 6.81
C LYS A 67 -12.19 -10.56 6.32
N ASP A 68 -12.47 -9.44 6.98
CA ASP A 68 -13.54 -8.53 6.60
C ASP A 68 -13.24 -7.75 5.31
N LEU A 69 -11.95 -7.46 5.05
CA LEU A 69 -11.50 -6.88 3.79
C LEU A 69 -11.37 -7.95 2.69
N ALA A 70 -11.01 -9.19 3.03
CA ALA A 70 -10.90 -10.29 2.06
C ALA A 70 -12.23 -10.54 1.31
N LYS A 71 -13.38 -10.32 1.96
CA LYS A 71 -14.71 -10.40 1.34
C LYS A 71 -14.91 -9.39 0.20
N LEU A 72 -14.32 -8.19 0.29
CA LEU A 72 -14.42 -7.16 -0.76
C LEU A 72 -13.59 -7.52 -2.00
N TRP A 73 -12.51 -8.28 -1.83
CA TRP A 73 -11.65 -8.73 -2.92
C TRP A 73 -12.25 -9.91 -3.71
N GLN A 74 -13.19 -10.66 -3.13
CA GLN A 74 -13.90 -11.75 -3.81
C GLN A 74 -15.01 -11.28 -4.75
N ILE A 75 -15.47 -10.02 -4.64
CA ILE A 75 -16.59 -9.49 -5.44
C ILE A 75 -16.14 -9.06 -6.85
N ARG A 76 -14.83 -9.02 -7.14
CA ARG A 76 -14.28 -8.56 -8.42
C ARG A 76 -13.76 -9.66 -9.36
N ARG A 77 -14.11 -10.93 -9.11
CA ARG A 77 -13.71 -12.06 -9.95
C ARG A 77 -14.79 -12.44 -10.95
#